data_AF-A0A7G8UG82-F1
#
_entry.id   AF-A0A7G8UG82-F1
#
_cell.length_a   1.000
_cell.length_b   1.000
_cell.length_c   1.000
_cell.angle_alpha   90.00
_cell.angle_beta   90.00
_cell.angle_gamma   90.00
#
_symmetry.space_group_name_H-M   'P 1'
#
loop_
_entity.id
_entity.type
_entity.pdbx_description
1 polymer ?
#
loop_
_entity_poly.entity_id
_entity_poly.type
_entity_poly.pdbx_seq_one_letter_code
_entity_poly.pdbx_strand_id
1 'polypeptide(L)' 'MAGIGVSGIVLLALILLLFFGPNKLPELAKAFGRTMREFKKGANELLDDQKQASRVDVSLEQQEQLKAERRLPD' A
#
# COMPACT_ATOMS: atom_id res chain seq x y z
N MET A 1 23.65 14.02 -27.73
CA MET A 1 22.61 14.77 -27.00
C MET A 1 23.01 14.80 -25.53
N ALA A 2 23.42 15.94 -24.99
CA ALA A 2 23.76 16.05 -23.58
C ALA A 2 22.46 15.92 -22.76
N GLY A 3 22.24 14.75 -22.15
CA GLY A 3 21.13 14.55 -21.24
C GLY A 3 21.28 15.51 -20.06
N ILE A 4 20.18 16.17 -19.70
CA ILE A 4 20.00 16.83 -18.40
C ILE A 4 20.17 15.77 -17.31
N GLY A 5 21.42 15.55 -16.92
CA GLY A 5 21.79 14.61 -15.88
C GLY A 5 21.51 15.20 -14.50
N VAL A 6 22.23 14.69 -13.51
CA VAL A 6 22.11 15.14 -12.11
C VAL A 6 22.28 16.66 -11.99
N SER A 7 23.15 17.27 -12.80
CA SER A 7 23.34 18.74 -12.83
C SER A 7 22.07 19.51 -13.17
N GLY A 8 21.26 19.03 -14.12
CA GLY A 8 19.99 19.67 -14.50
C GLY A 8 18.95 19.60 -13.38
N ILE A 9 18.89 18.47 -12.68
CA ILE A 9 17.99 18.29 -11.54
C ILE A 9 18.38 19.21 -10.38
N VAL A 10 19.68 19.34 -10.09
CA VAL A 10 20.17 20.24 -9.03
C VAL A 10 19.83 21.70 -9.34
N LEU A 11 19.99 22.14 -10.59
CA LEU A 11 19.62 23.50 -10.99
C LEU A 11 18.11 23.76 -10.83
N LEU A 12 17.27 22.82 -11.24
CA LEU A 12 15.82 22.92 -11.06
C LEU A 12 15.44 22.97 -9.58
N ALA A 13 16.07 22.12 -8.76
CA ALA A 13 15.87 22.12 -7.33
C ALA A 13 16.25 23.46 -6.71
N LEU A 14 17.40 24.04 -7.08
CA LEU A 14 17.82 25.36 -6.58
C LEU A 14 16.79 26.46 -6.89
N ILE A 15 16.24 26.48 -8.10
CA ILE A 15 15.18 27.43 -8.47
C ILE A 15 13.96 27.21 -7.57
N LEU A 16 13.45 25.98 -7.46
CA LEU A 16 12.33 25.66 -6.58
C LEU A 16 12.59 26.01 -5.11
N LEU A 17 13.81 25.75 -4.63
CA LEU A 17 14.23 26.11 -3.27
C LEU A 17 14.27 27.63 -3.07
N LEU A 18 14.54 28.43 -4.10
CA LEU A 18 14.50 29.88 -4.00
C LEU A 18 13.06 30.41 -3.83
N PHE A 19 12.10 29.82 -4.55
CA PHE A 19 10.69 30.20 -4.49
C PHE A 19 9.98 29.66 -3.25
N PHE A 20 10.17 28.38 -2.94
CA PHE A 20 9.46 27.69 -1.86
C PHE A 20 10.25 27.66 -0.55
N GLY A 21 11.59 27.76 -0.60
CA GLY A 21 12.48 27.63 0.55
C GLY A 21 12.94 26.18 0.81
N PRO A 22 14.18 25.97 1.29
CA PRO A 22 14.74 24.65 1.57
C PRO A 22 14.01 23.88 2.67
N ASN A 23 13.29 24.59 3.55
CA ASN A 23 12.56 23.97 4.66
C ASN A 23 11.17 23.47 4.24
N LYS A 24 10.57 24.02 3.17
CA LYS A 24 9.18 23.70 2.79
C LYS A 24 9.04 22.39 2.04
N LEU A 25 9.95 22.07 1.12
CA LEU A 25 9.94 20.78 0.45
C LEU A 25 10.05 19.57 1.41
N PRO A 26 10.99 19.52 2.38
CA PRO A 26 11.06 18.41 3.32
C PRO A 26 9.88 18.40 4.31
N GLU A 27 9.35 19.55 4.70
CA GLU A 27 8.17 19.66 5.56
C GLU A 27 6.92 19.07 4.87
N LEU A 28 6.68 19.45 3.60
CA LEU A 28 5.61 18.90 2.76
C LEU A 28 5.79 17.40 2.52
N ALA A 29 7.00 16.95 2.21
CA ALA A 29 7.29 15.53 2.02
C ALA A 29 7.04 14.70 3.29
N LYS A 30 7.40 15.23 4.47
CA LYS A 30 7.10 14.58 5.76
C LYS A 30 5.60 14.49 6.03
N ALA A 31 4.86 15.55 5.75
CA ALA A 31 3.40 15.56 5.91
C ALA A 31 2.73 14.57 4.95
N PHE A 32 3.04 14.67 3.66
CA PHE A 32 2.52 13.77 2.63
C PHE A 32 2.92 12.30 2.89
N GLY A 33 4.15 12.07 3.32
CA GLY A 33 4.66 10.73 3.64
C GLY A 33 3.91 10.08 4.81
N ARG A 34 3.52 10.85 5.83
CA ARG A 34 2.64 10.36 6.90
C ARG A 34 1.27 9.97 6.35
N THR A 35 0.66 10.82 5.53
CA THR A 35 -0.62 10.52 4.88
C THR A 35 -0.54 9.25 4.03
N MET A 36 0.49 9.10 3.19
CA MET A 36 0.68 7.90 2.38
C MET A 36 0.91 6.65 3.21
N ARG A 37 1.62 6.76 4.33
CA ARG A 37 1.84 5.63 5.25
C ARG A 37 0.54 5.15 5.88
N GLU A 38 -0.27 6.07 6.41
CA GLU A 38 -1.57 5.73 7.00
C GLU A 38 -2.54 5.21 5.93
N PHE A 39 -2.57 5.83 4.75
CA PHE A 39 -3.37 5.37 3.63
C PHE A 39 -3.00 3.94 3.20
N LYS A 40 -1.70 3.64 3.06
CA LYS A 40 -1.21 2.29 2.75
C LYS A 40 -1.60 1.28 3.83
N LYS A 41 -1.53 1.68 5.10
CA LYS A 41 -1.90 0.81 6.22
C LYS A 41 -3.39 0.47 6.18
N GLY A 42 -4.26 1.48 6.06
CA GLY A 42 -5.70 1.26 5.94
C GLY A 42 -6.07 0.47 4.69
N ALA A 43 -5.44 0.75 3.54
CA ALA A 43 -5.64 -0.03 2.33
C ALA A 43 -5.26 -1.51 2.50
N ASN A 44 -4.17 -1.81 3.20
CA ASN A 44 -3.78 -3.19 3.50
C ASN A 44 -4.75 -3.89 4.46
N GLU A 45 -5.26 -3.19 5.47
CA GLU A 45 -6.26 -3.76 6.40
C GLU A 45 -7.55 -4.15 5.65
N LEU A 46 -8.04 -3.28 4.76
CA LEU A 46 -9.21 -3.59 3.91
C LEU A 46 -8.98 -4.80 2.98
N LEU A 47 -7.77 -4.95 2.45
CA LEU A 47 -7.41 -6.09 1.61
C LEU A 47 -7.28 -7.39 2.42
N ASP A 48 -6.79 -7.32 3.66
CA ASP A 48 -6.65 -8.49 4.53
C ASP A 48 -8.00 -8.98 5.07
N ASP A 49 -8.92 -8.07 5.42
CA ASP A 49 -10.29 -8.41 5.83
C ASP A 49 -11.05 -9.18 4.72
N GLN A 50 -10.92 -8.74 3.46
CA GLN A 50 -11.46 -9.47 2.31
C GLN A 50 -10.83 -10.86 2.12
N LYS A 51 -9.55 -11.01 2.46
CA LYS A 51 -8.81 -12.27 2.35
C LYS A 51 -9.14 -13.23 3.49
N GLN A 52 -9.49 -12.71 4.67
CA GLN A 52 -9.95 -13.50 5.81
C GLN A 52 -11.39 -13.98 5.62
N ALA A 53 -12.30 -13.15 5.12
CA ALA A 53 -13.67 -13.55 4.80
C ALA A 53 -13.69 -14.75 3.83
N SER A 54 -12.93 -14.66 2.74
CA SER A 54 -12.84 -15.75 1.76
C SER A 54 -12.17 -17.04 2.29
N ARG A 55 -11.33 -16.96 3.33
CA ARG A 55 -10.73 -18.16 3.95
C ARG A 55 -11.67 -18.85 4.93
N VAL A 56 -12.50 -18.08 5.63
CA VAL A 56 -13.48 -18.61 6.58
C VAL A 56 -14.54 -19.42 5.82
N ASP A 57 -15.09 -18.86 4.73
CA ASP A 57 -16.13 -19.51 3.92
C ASP A 57 -15.65 -20.85 3.31
N VAL A 58 -14.44 -20.88 2.73
CA VAL A 58 -13.88 -22.10 2.12
C VAL A 58 -13.64 -23.20 3.16
N SER A 59 -13.25 -22.84 4.38
CA SER A 59 -12.99 -23.81 5.45
C SER A 59 -14.27 -24.45 6.02
N LEU A 60 -15.38 -23.71 6.02
CA LEU A 60 -16.67 -24.16 6.52
C LEU A 60 -17.36 -25.10 5.52
N GLU A 61 -17.34 -24.77 4.23
CA GLU A 61 -17.85 -25.66 3.17
C GLU A 61 -17.05 -26.98 3.10
N GLN A 62 -15.72 -26.91 3.22
CA GLN A 62 -14.89 -28.12 3.22
C GLN A 62 -15.15 -28.99 4.45
N GLN A 63 -15.36 -28.41 5.63
CA GLN A 63 -15.73 -29.18 6.81
C GLN A 63 -17.11 -29.82 6.70
N GLU A 64 -18.11 -29.13 6.14
CA GLU A 64 -19.44 -29.71 5.92
C GLU A 64 -19.38 -30.85 4.91
N GLN A 65 -18.64 -30.70 3.81
CA GLN A 65 -18.46 -31.76 2.81
C GLN A 65 -17.70 -32.97 3.37
N LEU A 66 -16.60 -32.75 4.13
CA LEU A 66 -15.85 -33.82 4.79
C LEU A 66 -16.69 -34.56 5.85
N LYS A 67 -17.63 -33.86 6.50
CA LYS A 67 -18.52 -34.43 7.52
C LYS A 67 -19.71 -35.15 6.90
N ALA A 68 -20.22 -34.67 5.76
CA ALA A 68 -21.27 -35.34 4.98
C ALA A 68 -20.75 -36.64 4.36
N GLU A 69 -19.52 -36.64 3.83
CA GLU A 69 -18.90 -37.82 3.23
C GLU A 69 -18.56 -38.91 4.25
N ARG A 70 -18.21 -38.55 5.50
CA ARG A 70 -18.01 -39.52 6.60
C ARG A 70 -19.30 -40.07 7.22
N ARG A 71 -20.48 -39.60 6.80
CA ARG A 71 -21.78 -39.98 7.40
C ARG A 71 -22.54 -41.04 6.61
N LEU A 72 -22.00 -41.53 5.49
CA LEU A 72 -22.62 -42.61 4.71
C LEU A 72 -21.89 -43.94 4.97
N PRO A 73 -22.36 -44.77 5.92
CA PRO A 73 -22.00 -46.18 5.97
C PRO A 73 -22.80 -46.95 4.89
N ASP A 74 -22.12 -47.89 4.22
CA ASP A 74 -22.72 -48.92 3.36
C ASP A 74 -23.64 -49.88 4.14
#